data_AF-A0A849FUG1-F1
#
_entry.id   AF-A0A849FUG1-F1
#
_cell.length_a   1.000
_cell.length_b   1.000
_cell.length_c   1.000
_cell.angle_alpha   90.00
_cell.angle_beta   90.00
_cell.angle_gamma   90.00
#
_symmetry.space_group_name_H-M   'P 1'
#
loop_
_entity.id
_entity.type
_entity.pdbx_description
1 polymer ?
#
loop_
_entity_poly.entity_id
_entity_poly.type
_entity_poly.pdbx_seq_one_letter_code
_entity_poly.pdbx_strand_id
1 'polypeptide(L)'
;MIRVSLIVMICISIIGTTYSCNNGDFKQTRAEMLERQRVRKIEYQAQKQAEEAEKARLEAEALAEAKIKAEKAAQEAAPVSPPVYVGDSLLLHFERSTCFRRCPAYKIKVYESGFTTYEGVNFVDNIGYYQTQLSPSEIAEIYTFIAEADFFELEDRYDNENIMDLPSMTFRAKAMGKDKQILARYEIPEALLKMASDIDELFEGVDWMPAKSQ
;
A
#
# COMPACT_ATOMS: atom_id res chain seq x y z
N MET A 1 -12.23 33.37 36.01
CA MET A 1 -13.36 34.30 35.80
C MET A 1 -14.62 33.44 35.72
N ILE A 2 -15.31 33.22 36.84
CA ILE A 2 -16.64 33.82 37.18
C ILE A 2 -17.72 33.30 36.19
N ARG A 3 -18.44 32.20 36.52
CA ARG A 3 -19.80 32.13 37.15
C ARG A 3 -20.87 32.92 36.40
N VAL A 4 -22.03 32.28 36.16
CA VAL A 4 -23.45 32.75 36.23
C VAL A 4 -24.27 31.70 35.43
N SER A 5 -25.10 30.78 35.93
CA SER A 5 -26.13 30.74 36.99
C SER A 5 -27.39 31.57 36.69
N LEU A 6 -28.53 30.91 36.38
CA LEU A 6 -29.96 31.27 36.61
C LEU A 6 -30.79 30.56 35.50
N ILE A 7 -31.65 29.56 35.75
CA ILE A 7 -32.91 29.55 36.54
C ILE A 7 -33.71 30.84 36.40
N VAL A 8 -34.72 30.81 35.52
CA VAL A 8 -35.89 31.67 35.62
C VAL A 8 -37.13 30.81 35.35
N MET A 9 -37.72 30.36 36.45
CA MET A 9 -39.08 29.88 36.57
C MET A 9 -39.96 31.13 36.65
N ILE A 10 -40.79 31.41 35.63
CA ILE A 10 -41.85 32.42 35.74
C ILE A 10 -43.19 31.72 35.54
N CYS A 11 -43.85 31.56 36.68
CA CYS A 11 -45.30 31.44 36.80
C CYS A 11 -45.96 32.63 36.10
N ILE A 12 -46.83 32.36 35.12
CA ILE A 12 -47.92 33.29 34.81
C ILE A 12 -49.22 32.61 35.20
N SER A 13 -49.80 33.21 36.23
CA SER A 13 -51.09 32.94 36.82
C SER A 13 -52.24 33.03 35.80
N ILE A 14 -53.08 32.00 35.84
CA ILE A 14 -54.54 32.06 35.93
C ILE A 14 -55.18 33.39 35.48
N ILE A 15 -55.80 33.38 34.30
CA ILE A 15 -57.06 34.08 34.07
C ILE A 15 -57.98 33.10 33.33
N GLY A 16 -59.08 32.75 33.99
CA GLY A 16 -60.11 31.91 33.41
C GLY A 16 -60.68 32.54 32.14
N THR A 17 -60.82 31.72 31.11
CA THR A 17 -61.89 31.92 30.14
C THR A 17 -62.72 30.65 30.16
N THR A 18 -63.99 30.88 30.46
CA THR A 18 -65.05 29.93 30.63
C THR A 18 -65.08 28.88 29.53
N TYR A 19 -65.25 27.63 29.94
CA TYR A 19 -65.79 26.56 29.12
C TYR A 19 -66.96 27.08 28.27
N SER A 20 -66.72 27.22 26.97
CA SER A 20 -67.77 27.11 25.97
C SER A 20 -67.57 25.76 25.30
N CYS A 21 -68.14 24.73 25.92
CA CYS A 21 -68.42 23.47 25.23
C CYS A 21 -69.45 23.80 24.14
N ASN A 22 -68.98 24.20 22.97
CA ASN A 22 -69.82 24.16 21.80
C ASN A 22 -69.92 22.68 21.42
N ASN A 23 -71.01 22.05 21.86
CA ASN A 23 -71.45 20.74 21.41
C ASN A 23 -71.77 20.82 19.92
N GLY A 24 -70.73 20.75 19.09
CA GLY A 24 -70.82 20.52 17.66
C GLY A 24 -71.15 19.06 17.42
N ASP A 25 -72.44 18.80 17.22
CA ASP A 25 -73.10 17.58 16.72
C ASP A 25 -72.15 16.57 16.04
N PHE A 26 -71.64 15.59 16.80
CA PHE A 26 -70.86 14.47 16.26
C PHE A 26 -71.81 13.42 15.67
N LYS A 27 -72.48 13.77 14.58
CA LYS A 27 -73.08 12.80 13.67
C LYS A 27 -72.25 12.78 12.41
N GLN A 28 -71.09 12.12 12.47
CA GLN A 28 -70.38 11.76 11.24
C GLN A 28 -71.35 10.98 10.37
N THR A 29 -71.67 11.52 9.20
CA THR A 29 -72.46 10.78 8.24
C THR A 29 -71.67 9.56 7.78
N ARG A 30 -72.34 8.45 7.49
CA ARG A 30 -71.71 7.22 7.00
C ARG A 30 -70.78 7.49 5.80
N ALA A 31 -71.11 8.49 4.98
CA ALA A 31 -70.30 8.96 3.86
C ALA A 31 -68.95 9.57 4.30
N GLU A 32 -68.94 10.47 5.29
CA GLU A 32 -67.70 11.09 5.81
C GLU A 32 -66.80 10.06 6.51
N MET A 33 -67.39 9.08 7.19
CA MET A 33 -66.63 7.99 7.82
C MET A 33 -65.91 7.14 6.76
N LEU A 34 -66.61 6.78 5.67
CA LEU A 34 -66.04 6.03 4.56
C LEU A 34 -64.96 6.83 3.82
N GLU A 35 -65.16 8.14 3.66
CA GLU A 35 -64.17 9.01 3.02
C GLU A 35 -62.89 9.15 3.87
N ARG A 36 -63.03 9.30 5.19
CA ARG A 36 -61.88 9.25 6.12
C ARG A 36 -61.17 7.90 6.14
N GLN A 37 -61.87 6.80 5.89
CA GLN A 37 -61.26 5.47 5.75
C GLN A 37 -60.50 5.34 4.43
N ARG A 38 -61.04 5.91 3.34
CA ARG A 38 -60.37 5.95 2.02
C ARG A 38 -59.11 6.81 2.06
N VAL A 39 -59.19 8.02 2.60
CA VAL A 39 -58.04 8.93 2.74
C VAL A 39 -56.94 8.26 3.58
N ARG A 40 -57.27 7.67 4.73
CA ARG A 40 -56.30 6.91 5.54
C ARG A 40 -55.67 5.74 4.81
N LYS A 41 -56.44 5.03 3.98
CA LYS A 41 -55.92 3.92 3.17
C LYS A 41 -54.98 4.41 2.08
N ILE A 42 -55.28 5.55 1.45
CA ILE A 42 -54.42 6.19 0.44
C ILE A 42 -53.14 6.70 1.08
N GLU A 43 -53.22 7.38 2.23
CA GLU A 43 -52.06 7.84 3.00
C GLU A 43 -51.18 6.66 3.43
N TYR A 44 -51.78 5.58 3.93
CA TYR A 44 -51.07 4.35 4.28
C TYR A 44 -50.38 3.72 3.06
N GLN A 45 -51.05 3.67 1.91
CA GLN A 45 -50.45 3.16 0.68
C GLN A 45 -49.31 4.04 0.18
N ALA A 46 -49.45 5.36 0.25
CA ALA A 46 -48.40 6.31 -0.12
C ALA A 46 -47.19 6.21 0.80
N GLN A 47 -47.39 6.07 2.12
CA GLN A 47 -46.32 5.84 3.10
C GLN A 47 -45.59 4.54 2.82
N LYS A 48 -46.34 3.45 2.58
CA LYS A 48 -45.76 2.15 2.28
C LYS A 48 -44.94 2.15 0.98
N GLN A 49 -45.44 2.82 -0.06
CA GLN A 49 -44.72 2.96 -1.32
C GLN A 49 -43.45 3.81 -1.18
N ALA A 50 -43.46 4.85 -0.33
CA ALA A 50 -42.29 5.66 -0.05
C ALA A 50 -41.20 4.85 0.68
N GLU A 51 -41.58 4.03 1.66
CA GLU A 51 -40.66 3.14 2.40
C GLU A 51 -40.08 2.06 1.47
N GLU A 52 -40.91 1.44 0.62
CA GLU A 52 -40.46 0.46 -0.38
C GLU A 52 -39.49 1.08 -1.41
N ALA A 53 -39.73 2.34 -1.82
CA ALA A 53 -38.84 3.06 -2.72
C ALA A 53 -37.51 3.46 -2.07
N GLU A 54 -37.53 3.89 -0.80
CA GLU A 54 -36.31 4.21 -0.05
C GLU A 54 -35.44 2.95 0.14
N LYS A 55 -36.06 1.84 0.53
CA LYS A 55 -35.36 0.55 0.67
C LYS A 55 -34.72 0.10 -0.64
N ALA A 56 -35.43 0.23 -1.77
CA ALA A 56 -34.89 -0.12 -3.08
C ALA A 56 -33.68 0.76 -3.49
N ARG A 57 -33.67 2.04 -3.10
CA ARG A 57 -32.53 2.93 -3.34
C ARG A 57 -31.29 2.53 -2.54
N LEU A 58 -31.46 2.24 -1.25
CA LEU A 58 -30.37 1.78 -0.38
C LEU A 58 -29.78 0.45 -0.85
N GLU A 59 -30.63 -0.49 -1.29
CA GLU A 59 -30.18 -1.77 -1.85
C GLU A 59 -29.41 -1.58 -3.17
N ALA A 60 -29.84 -0.64 -4.04
CA ALA A 60 -29.14 -0.32 -5.28
C ALA A 60 -27.77 0.34 -5.04
N GLU A 61 -27.67 1.25 -4.06
CA GLU A 61 -26.42 1.88 -3.65
C GLU A 61 -25.43 0.84 -3.09
N ALA A 62 -25.89 -0.06 -2.20
CA ALA A 62 -25.06 -1.14 -1.66
C ALA A 62 -24.56 -2.11 -2.74
N LEU A 63 -25.40 -2.44 -3.73
CA LEU A 63 -25.00 -3.28 -4.87
C LEU A 63 -23.99 -2.58 -5.78
N ALA A 64 -24.08 -1.25 -5.93
CA ALA A 64 -23.11 -0.47 -6.69
C ALA A 64 -21.74 -0.43 -5.99
N GLU A 65 -21.72 -0.19 -4.67
CA GLU A 65 -20.49 -0.23 -3.86
C GLU A 65 -19.83 -1.61 -3.86
N ALA A 66 -20.64 -2.69 -3.77
CA ALA A 66 -20.14 -4.06 -3.85
C ALA A 66 -19.50 -4.38 -5.21
N LYS A 67 -20.08 -3.89 -6.32
CA LYS A 67 -19.51 -4.04 -7.66
C LYS A 67 -18.19 -3.30 -7.81
N ILE A 68 -18.12 -2.05 -7.32
CA ILE A 68 -16.89 -1.25 -7.35
C ILE A 68 -15.78 -1.94 -6.54
N LYS A 69 -16.12 -2.53 -5.38
CA LYS A 69 -15.17 -3.27 -4.55
C LYS A 69 -14.66 -4.54 -5.24
N ALA A 70 -15.55 -5.28 -5.91
CA ALA A 70 -15.18 -6.48 -6.67
C ALA A 70 -14.27 -6.17 -7.86
N GLU A 71 -14.54 -5.07 -8.58
CA GLU A 71 -13.74 -4.63 -9.73
C GLU A 71 -12.34 -4.16 -9.31
N LYS A 72 -12.21 -3.46 -8.18
CA LYS A 72 -10.91 -3.10 -7.60
C LYS A 72 -10.09 -4.32 -7.17
N ALA A 73 -10.72 -5.30 -6.51
CA ALA A 73 -10.04 -6.52 -6.09
C ALA A 73 -9.53 -7.36 -7.29
N ALA A 74 -10.21 -7.30 -8.43
CA ALA A 74 -9.77 -7.98 -9.66
C ALA A 74 -8.58 -7.29 -10.35
N GLN A 75 -8.44 -5.97 -10.22
CA GLN A 75 -7.29 -5.22 -10.77
C GLN A 75 -6.01 -5.42 -9.94
N GLU A 76 -6.13 -5.74 -8.65
CA GLU A 76 -5.00 -5.97 -7.75
C GLU A 76 -4.43 -7.41 -7.86
N ALA A 77 -5.18 -8.34 -8.47
CA ALA A 77 -4.81 -9.75 -8.61
C ALA A 77 -4.26 -10.13 -10.01
N ALA A 78 -4.18 -9.19 -10.95
CA ALA A 78 -3.56 -9.44 -12.24
C ALA A 78 -2.03 -9.56 -12.06
N PRO A 79 -1.34 -10.53 -12.69
CA PRO A 79 0.11 -10.60 -12.64
C PRO A 79 0.67 -9.39 -13.38
N VAL A 80 1.02 -8.35 -12.64
CA VAL A 80 1.71 -7.17 -13.17
C VAL A 80 3.12 -7.64 -13.50
N SER A 81 3.31 -8.14 -14.72
CA SER A 81 4.67 -8.19 -15.29
C SER A 81 5.19 -6.75 -15.27
N PRO A 82 6.34 -6.48 -14.64
CA PRO A 82 6.85 -5.13 -14.50
C PRO A 82 7.06 -4.55 -15.89
N PRO A 83 6.82 -3.23 -16.06
CA PRO A 83 7.15 -2.56 -17.29
C PRO A 83 8.64 -2.77 -17.56
N VAL A 84 8.95 -3.53 -18.61
CA VAL A 84 10.33 -3.63 -19.09
C VAL A 84 10.69 -2.27 -19.68
N TYR A 85 11.45 -1.46 -18.93
CA TYR A 85 11.89 -0.14 -19.36
C TYR A 85 12.95 -0.27 -20.45
N VAL A 86 12.53 -0.09 -21.70
CA VAL A 86 13.42 -0.03 -22.87
C VAL A 86 14.24 1.26 -22.79
N GLY A 87 15.49 1.16 -22.33
CA GLY A 87 16.41 2.29 -22.20
C GLY A 87 17.00 2.50 -20.79
N ASP A 88 16.71 1.61 -19.84
CA ASP A 88 17.21 1.72 -18.47
C ASP A 88 18.72 1.40 -18.37
N SER A 89 19.43 2.14 -17.52
CA SER A 89 20.86 1.96 -17.28
C SER A 89 21.07 1.18 -15.98
N LEU A 90 21.99 0.21 -16.01
CA LEU A 90 22.44 -0.47 -14.79
C LEU A 90 23.07 0.55 -13.84
N LEU A 91 22.62 0.58 -12.60
CA LEU A 91 23.19 1.40 -11.52
C LEU A 91 24.18 0.59 -10.69
N LEU A 92 23.71 -0.57 -10.20
CA LEU A 92 24.48 -1.45 -9.32
C LEU A 92 24.24 -2.90 -9.73
N HIS A 93 25.31 -3.67 -9.80
CA HIS A 93 25.27 -5.12 -9.82
C HIS A 93 26.07 -5.65 -8.64
N PHE A 94 25.46 -6.54 -7.88
CA PHE A 94 26.08 -7.17 -6.74
C PHE A 94 25.85 -8.68 -6.80
N GLU A 95 26.92 -9.45 -6.66
CA GLU A 95 26.88 -10.91 -6.73
C GLU A 95 27.70 -11.52 -5.60
N ARG A 96 27.12 -12.54 -4.95
CA ARG A 96 27.82 -13.42 -4.02
C ARG A 96 27.95 -14.80 -4.62
N SER A 97 29.18 -15.28 -4.75
CA SER A 97 29.45 -16.62 -5.27
C SER A 97 29.03 -17.70 -4.29
N THR A 98 28.86 -18.91 -4.82
CA THR A 98 28.75 -20.10 -3.98
C THR A 98 30.08 -20.37 -3.27
N CYS A 99 29.99 -20.97 -2.07
CA CYS A 99 31.12 -21.43 -1.27
C CYS A 99 30.91 -22.91 -0.92
N PHE A 100 31.94 -23.61 -0.41
CA PHE A 100 31.81 -25.02 0.00
C PHE A 100 30.89 -25.26 1.22
N ARG A 101 30.52 -24.19 1.93
CA ARG A 101 29.62 -24.22 3.08
C ARG A 101 28.25 -23.64 2.71
N ARG A 102 27.45 -23.30 3.73
CA ARG A 102 26.12 -22.70 3.60
C ARG A 102 26.18 -21.17 3.51
N CYS A 103 26.97 -20.63 2.59
CA CYS A 103 26.99 -19.18 2.34
C CYS A 103 25.83 -18.82 1.40
N PRO A 104 25.11 -17.72 1.65
CA PRO A 104 24.09 -17.24 0.71
C PRO A 104 24.73 -16.87 -0.62
N ALA A 105 24.18 -17.40 -1.71
CA ALA A 105 24.62 -17.14 -3.07
C ALA A 105 23.46 -16.57 -3.86
N TYR A 106 23.65 -15.38 -4.41
CA TYR A 106 22.63 -14.66 -5.15
C TYR A 106 23.26 -13.59 -6.05
N LYS A 107 22.46 -13.06 -6.99
CA LYS A 107 22.81 -11.93 -7.85
C LYS A 107 21.72 -10.88 -7.83
N ILE A 108 22.12 -9.62 -7.69
CA ILE A 108 21.23 -8.46 -7.71
C ILE A 108 21.68 -7.55 -8.86
N LYS A 109 20.70 -7.02 -9.60
CA LYS A 109 20.92 -5.94 -10.55
C LYS A 109 19.87 -4.88 -10.30
N VAL A 110 20.34 -3.69 -9.96
CA VAL A 110 19.53 -2.50 -9.77
C VAL A 110 19.76 -1.59 -10.96
N TYR A 111 18.67 -1.10 -11.52
CA TYR A 111 18.69 -0.15 -12.61
C TYR A 111 18.28 1.25 -12.14
N GLU A 112 18.63 2.29 -12.89
CA GLU A 112 18.36 3.69 -12.54
C GLU A 112 16.86 4.00 -12.41
N SER A 113 15.99 3.28 -13.13
CA SER A 113 14.53 3.41 -12.97
C SER A 113 14.00 2.90 -11.63
N GLY A 114 14.82 2.22 -10.83
CA GLY A 114 14.42 1.49 -9.63
C GLY A 114 13.97 0.05 -9.89
N PHE A 115 13.80 -0.34 -11.15
CA PHE A 115 13.59 -1.75 -11.49
C PHE A 115 14.78 -2.56 -10.97
N THR A 116 14.51 -3.65 -10.26
CA THR A 116 15.55 -4.48 -9.65
C THR A 116 15.24 -5.94 -9.88
N THR A 117 16.25 -6.70 -10.29
CA THR A 117 16.16 -8.15 -10.46
C THR A 117 17.04 -8.86 -9.45
N TYR A 118 16.52 -9.95 -8.90
CA TYR A 118 17.22 -10.80 -7.94
C TYR A 118 17.19 -12.25 -8.43
N GLU A 119 18.35 -12.88 -8.44
CA GLU A 119 18.52 -14.30 -8.74
C GLU A 119 19.09 -14.98 -7.50
N GLY A 120 18.24 -15.66 -6.74
CA GLY A 120 18.69 -16.48 -5.61
C GLY A 120 19.16 -17.85 -6.09
N VAL A 121 20.40 -18.22 -5.75
CA VAL A 121 21.03 -19.45 -6.23
C VAL A 121 21.01 -20.54 -5.17
N ASN A 122 21.56 -20.27 -3.97
CA ASN A 122 21.68 -21.26 -2.89
C ASN A 122 21.69 -20.58 -1.53
N PHE A 123 21.18 -21.30 -0.51
CA PHE A 123 21.19 -20.87 0.90
C PHE A 123 20.61 -19.47 1.15
N VAL A 124 19.57 -19.13 0.38
CA VAL A 124 18.77 -17.91 0.50
C VAL A 124 17.30 -18.30 0.55
N ASP A 125 16.46 -17.44 1.13
CA ASP A 125 15.03 -17.71 1.28
C ASP A 125 14.30 -17.72 -0.07
N ASN A 126 14.68 -16.80 -0.96
CA ASN A 126 14.07 -16.61 -2.27
C ASN A 126 14.90 -17.30 -3.37
N ILE A 127 14.74 -18.61 -3.56
CA ILE A 127 15.46 -19.33 -4.64
C ILE A 127 14.77 -19.13 -5.99
N GLY A 128 15.52 -18.72 -7.01
CA GLY A 128 15.03 -18.49 -8.37
C GLY A 128 15.07 -17.01 -8.77
N TYR A 129 14.25 -16.64 -9.75
CA TYR A 129 14.19 -15.28 -10.29
C TYR A 129 13.08 -14.48 -9.64
N TYR A 130 13.44 -13.30 -9.15
CA TYR A 130 12.55 -12.35 -8.53
C TYR A 130 12.82 -10.96 -9.09
N GLN A 131 11.84 -10.10 -8.94
CA GLN A 131 11.91 -8.72 -9.36
C GLN A 131 11.15 -7.84 -8.36
N THR A 132 11.53 -6.59 -8.31
CA THR A 132 10.87 -5.59 -7.49
C THR A 132 11.11 -4.21 -8.08
N GLN A 133 10.42 -3.22 -7.54
CA GLN A 133 10.53 -1.83 -7.92
C GLN A 133 10.94 -1.03 -6.67
N LEU A 134 12.19 -0.59 -6.64
CA LEU A 134 12.69 0.26 -5.57
C LEU A 134 12.08 1.66 -5.67
N SER A 135 11.84 2.24 -4.50
CA SER A 135 11.47 3.61 -4.30
C SER A 135 12.64 4.56 -4.57
N PRO A 136 12.38 5.85 -4.86
CA PRO A 136 13.43 6.84 -5.05
C PRO A 136 14.35 7.02 -3.83
N SER A 137 13.86 6.78 -2.60
CA SER A 137 14.67 6.84 -1.38
C SER A 137 15.68 5.70 -1.31
N GLU A 138 15.26 4.46 -1.62
CA GLU A 138 16.16 3.29 -1.62
C GLU A 138 17.24 3.43 -2.70
N ILE A 139 16.90 4.01 -3.86
CA ILE A 139 17.87 4.33 -4.91
C ILE A 139 18.88 5.39 -4.42
N ALA A 140 18.43 6.42 -3.70
CA ALA A 140 19.32 7.42 -3.13
C ALA A 140 20.27 6.83 -2.06
N GLU A 141 19.81 5.85 -1.29
CA GLU A 141 20.65 5.10 -0.35
C GLU A 141 21.76 4.34 -1.09
N ILE A 142 21.46 3.69 -2.22
CA ILE A 142 22.48 3.02 -3.04
C ILE A 142 23.55 4.00 -3.53
N TYR A 143 23.16 5.20 -3.99
CA TYR A 143 24.14 6.25 -4.33
C TYR A 143 24.99 6.66 -3.13
N THR A 144 24.39 6.71 -1.94
CA THR A 144 25.08 7.04 -0.69
C THR A 144 26.10 5.96 -0.35
N PHE A 145 25.74 4.67 -0.42
CA PHE A 145 26.67 3.57 -0.17
C PHE A 145 27.88 3.59 -1.12
N ILE A 146 27.64 3.85 -2.41
CA ILE A 146 28.71 3.98 -3.42
C ILE A 146 29.64 5.15 -3.10
N ALA A 147 29.08 6.28 -2.66
CA ALA A 147 29.85 7.48 -2.32
C ALA A 147 30.63 7.30 -1.01
N GLU A 148 30.01 6.78 0.05
CA GLU A 148 30.66 6.53 1.35
C GLU A 148 31.81 5.53 1.25
N ALA A 149 31.71 4.56 0.35
CA ALA A 149 32.76 3.57 0.12
C ALA A 149 33.93 4.10 -0.72
N ASP A 150 33.86 5.34 -1.24
CA ASP A 150 34.77 5.88 -2.25
C ASP A 150 34.99 4.86 -3.39
N PHE A 151 33.92 4.19 -3.82
CA PHE A 151 33.97 2.95 -4.59
C PHE A 151 34.85 3.05 -5.85
N PHE A 152 34.86 4.20 -6.51
CA PHE A 152 35.62 4.42 -7.73
C PHE A 152 37.14 4.54 -7.54
N GLU A 153 37.59 4.85 -6.32
CA GLU A 153 38.99 5.02 -5.96
C GLU A 153 39.62 3.73 -5.41
N LEU A 154 38.79 2.73 -5.08
CA LEU A 154 39.25 1.41 -4.67
C LEU A 154 39.97 0.66 -5.81
N GLU A 155 40.65 -0.43 -5.49
CA GLU A 155 41.28 -1.30 -6.49
C GLU A 155 40.23 -2.19 -7.19
N ASP A 156 40.50 -2.59 -8.44
CA ASP A 156 39.57 -3.41 -9.22
C ASP A 156 39.51 -4.87 -8.73
N ARG A 157 40.49 -5.31 -7.93
CA ARG A 157 40.60 -6.70 -7.50
C ARG A 157 41.28 -6.84 -6.14
N TYR A 158 40.57 -7.47 -5.21
CA TYR A 158 41.04 -7.86 -3.88
C TYR A 158 41.02 -9.39 -3.80
N ASP A 159 42.11 -10.03 -4.19
CA ASP A 159 42.13 -11.46 -4.42
C ASP A 159 43.51 -12.11 -4.16
N ASN A 160 43.51 -13.40 -3.83
CA ASN A 160 44.70 -14.23 -3.68
C ASN A 160 44.47 -15.59 -4.35
N GLU A 161 45.27 -15.92 -5.36
CA GLU A 161 45.14 -17.15 -6.14
C GLU A 161 45.36 -18.43 -5.31
N ASN A 162 46.07 -18.32 -4.18
CA ASN A 162 46.36 -19.45 -3.30
C ASN A 162 45.20 -19.78 -2.34
N ILE A 163 44.12 -18.99 -2.35
CA ILE A 163 42.99 -19.16 -1.43
C ILE A 163 41.71 -19.46 -2.23
N MET A 164 41.19 -20.68 -2.07
CA MET A 164 40.01 -21.16 -2.82
C MET A 164 38.72 -21.21 -1.99
N ASP A 165 38.82 -21.32 -0.67
CA ASP A 165 37.67 -21.65 0.20
C ASP A 165 36.87 -20.42 0.67
N LEU A 166 37.20 -19.22 0.19
CA LEU A 166 36.48 -17.98 0.51
C LEU A 166 35.43 -17.65 -0.55
N PRO A 167 34.23 -17.19 -0.15
CA PRO A 167 33.25 -16.68 -1.10
C PRO A 167 33.81 -15.42 -1.77
N SER A 168 33.58 -15.27 -3.07
CA SER A 168 33.84 -14.01 -3.76
C SER A 168 32.57 -13.16 -3.82
N MET A 169 32.78 -11.86 -3.74
CA MET A 169 31.79 -10.84 -3.96
C MET A 169 32.20 -10.06 -5.21
N THR A 170 31.28 -9.89 -6.14
CA THR A 170 31.49 -9.05 -7.32
C THR A 170 30.58 -7.85 -7.23
N PHE A 171 31.18 -6.67 -7.30
CA PHE A 171 30.46 -5.40 -7.33
C PHE A 171 30.69 -4.75 -8.69
N ARG A 172 29.66 -4.17 -9.28
CA ARG A 172 29.81 -3.24 -10.39
C ARG A 172 28.88 -2.08 -10.17
N ALA A 173 29.43 -0.87 -10.15
CA ALA A 173 28.66 0.35 -10.02
C ALA A 173 28.88 1.22 -11.26
N LYS A 174 27.79 1.71 -11.82
CA LYS A 174 27.79 2.71 -12.87
C LYS A 174 27.00 3.92 -12.38
N ALA A 175 27.74 4.89 -11.87
CA ALA A 175 27.20 6.10 -11.25
C ALA A 175 28.15 7.26 -11.52
N MET A 176 27.63 8.49 -11.48
CA MET A 176 28.45 9.72 -11.63
C MET A 176 29.28 9.75 -12.93
N GLY A 177 28.80 9.09 -14.00
CA GLY A 177 29.50 8.98 -15.28
C GLY A 177 30.71 8.04 -15.30
N LYS A 178 30.99 7.32 -14.20
CA LYS A 178 32.02 6.28 -14.11
C LYS A 178 31.35 4.89 -14.15
N ASP A 179 32.08 3.88 -14.63
CA ASP A 179 31.70 2.47 -14.59
C ASP A 179 32.91 1.69 -14.09
N LYS A 180 32.75 1.01 -12.95
CA LYS A 180 33.83 0.23 -12.33
C LYS A 180 33.27 -1.07 -11.79
N GLN A 181 34.06 -2.13 -11.94
CA GLN A 181 33.78 -3.45 -11.39
C GLN A 181 34.92 -3.85 -10.46
N ILE A 182 34.56 -4.40 -9.29
CA ILE A 182 35.49 -4.86 -8.27
C ILE A 182 35.19 -6.32 -7.96
N LEU A 183 36.23 -7.16 -8.01
CA LEU A 183 36.18 -8.53 -7.49
C LEU A 183 36.81 -8.55 -6.09
N ALA A 184 36.04 -8.92 -5.07
CA ALA A 184 36.48 -8.95 -3.69
C ALA A 184 36.36 -10.36 -3.10
N ARG A 185 37.49 -10.96 -2.72
CA ARG A 185 37.58 -12.29 -2.11
C ARG A 185 38.56 -12.33 -0.93
N TYR A 186 39.64 -11.55 -0.97
CA TYR A 186 40.71 -11.56 0.03
C TYR A 186 41.21 -10.15 0.32
N GLU A 187 41.55 -9.83 1.58
CA GLU A 187 42.00 -8.49 2.02
C GLU A 187 41.07 -7.34 1.57
N ILE A 188 39.77 -7.56 1.76
CA ILE A 188 38.72 -6.63 1.37
C ILE A 188 38.77 -5.40 2.30
N PRO A 189 38.82 -4.17 1.78
CA PRO A 189 38.78 -2.95 2.60
C PRO A 189 37.50 -2.87 3.43
N GLU A 190 37.60 -2.30 4.64
CA GLU A 190 36.47 -2.14 5.55
C GLU A 190 35.30 -1.37 4.91
N ALA A 191 35.60 -0.33 4.13
CA ALA A 191 34.61 0.45 3.39
C ALA A 191 33.77 -0.41 2.43
N LEU A 192 34.41 -1.33 1.72
CA LEU A 192 33.72 -2.23 0.77
C LEU A 192 32.92 -3.33 1.50
N LEU A 193 33.42 -3.80 2.66
CA LEU A 193 32.66 -4.71 3.52
C LEU A 193 31.41 -4.03 4.11
N LYS A 194 31.53 -2.76 4.54
CA LYS A 194 30.39 -1.96 5.02
C LYS A 194 29.35 -1.82 3.91
N MET A 195 29.76 -1.40 2.72
CA MET A 195 28.86 -1.30 1.55
C MET A 195 28.14 -2.62 1.26
N ALA A 196 28.83 -3.76 1.35
CA ALA A 196 28.21 -5.07 1.17
C ALA A 196 27.12 -5.36 2.20
N SER A 197 27.38 -5.01 3.46
CA SER A 197 26.43 -5.16 4.57
C SER A 197 25.23 -4.22 4.43
N ASP A 198 25.47 -2.96 4.05
CA ASP A 198 24.41 -1.97 3.85
C ASP A 198 23.48 -2.40 2.70
N ILE A 199 24.06 -2.98 1.63
CA ILE A 199 23.29 -3.56 0.52
C ILE A 199 22.45 -4.75 1.00
N ASP A 200 23.00 -5.64 1.82
CA ASP A 200 22.23 -6.76 2.38
C ASP A 200 21.03 -6.28 3.20
N GLU A 201 21.28 -5.36 4.13
CA GLU A 201 20.24 -4.82 5.00
C GLU A 201 19.13 -4.13 4.21
N LEU A 202 19.49 -3.37 3.18
CA LEU A 202 18.52 -2.77 2.27
C LEU A 202 17.60 -3.83 1.63
N PHE A 203 18.15 -4.96 1.17
CA PHE A 203 17.39 -5.98 0.45
C PHE A 203 16.67 -7.00 1.33
N GLU A 204 17.01 -7.11 2.62
CA GLU A 204 16.26 -7.91 3.59
C GLU A 204 14.84 -7.37 3.83
N GLY A 205 14.64 -6.05 3.71
CA GLY A 205 13.35 -5.38 3.90
C GLY A 205 12.45 -5.29 2.66
N VAL A 206 12.93 -5.74 1.50
CA VAL A 206 12.24 -5.53 0.22
C VAL A 206 11.28 -6.67 -0.10
N ASP A 207 10.07 -6.31 -0.52
CA ASP A 207 9.08 -7.27 -1.02
C ASP A 207 9.45 -7.72 -2.44
N TRP A 208 9.71 -9.03 -2.59
CA TRP A 208 10.10 -9.66 -3.85
C TRP A 208 8.92 -10.30 -4.57
N MET A 209 8.76 -10.01 -5.86
CA MET A 209 7.77 -10.65 -6.71
C MET A 209 8.42 -11.74 -7.57
N PRO A 210 7.88 -12.97 -7.63
CA PRO A 210 8.43 -14.02 -8.45
C PRO A 210 8.37 -13.64 -9.93
N ALA A 211 9.50 -13.73 -10.62
CA ALA A 211 9.65 -13.45 -12.04
C ALA A 211 9.86 -14.74 -12.82
N LYS A 212 9.43 -14.79 -14.08
CA LYS A 212 9.82 -15.88 -14.97
C LYS A 212 11.25 -15.62 -15.44
N SER A 213 12.07 -16.67 -15.53
CA SER A 213 13.37 -16.59 -16.17
C SER A 213 13.20 -16.04 -17.59
N GLN A 214 13.90 -14.95 -17.92
CA GLN A 214 13.92 -14.39 -19.28
C GLN A 214 14.64 -15.33 -20.26
#